data_AF-W3RPP9-F1
#
_entry.id   AF-W3RPP9-F1
#
_cell.length_a   1.000
_cell.length_b   1.000
_cell.length_c   1.000
_cell.angle_alpha   90.00
_cell.angle_beta   90.00
_cell.angle_gamma   90.00
#
_symmetry.space_group_name_H-M   'P 1'
#
loop_
_entity.id
_entity.type
_entity.pdbx_description
1 polymer ?
#
loop_
_entity_poly.entity_id
_entity_poly.type
_entity_poly.pdbx_seq_one_letter_code
_entity_poly.pdbx_strand_id
1 'polypeptide(L)'
;MSFIAMYILMYAMVDTVFDAYPNLNQAYMAAVMAAPMVMIELLLMRPMYPNRIANAVIGVVCAVALAGFLYAIRSQTGIGNMQFLKSMIPHHSGAVLMCERARLTDDEIKRLCASIIEGQRTEITQMNALIKRLEQ
;
A
#
# COMPACT_ATOMS: atom_id res chain seq x y z
N MET A 1 -7.95 5.64 -14.54
CA MET A 1 -6.95 4.65 -15.00
C MET A 1 -5.72 4.60 -14.09
N SER A 2 -5.09 5.74 -13.75
CA SER A 2 -3.90 5.79 -12.91
C SER A 2 -4.07 5.16 -11.52
N PHE A 3 -5.17 5.41 -10.82
CA PHE A 3 -5.44 4.82 -9.50
C PHE A 3 -5.46 3.28 -9.51
N ILE A 4 -6.20 2.68 -10.46
CA ILE A 4 -6.32 1.22 -10.57
C ILE A 4 -4.98 0.59 -10.89
N ALA A 5 -4.22 1.20 -11.82
CA ALA A 5 -2.88 0.75 -12.15
C ALA A 5 -1.94 0.81 -10.93
N MET A 6 -1.94 1.92 -10.18
CA MET A 6 -1.14 2.06 -8.96
C MET A 6 -1.53 1.01 -7.92
N TYR A 7 -2.83 0.82 -7.68
CA TYR A 7 -3.31 -0.18 -6.72
C TYR A 7 -2.86 -1.60 -7.08
N ILE A 8 -2.90 -1.98 -8.37
CA ILE A 8 -2.42 -3.30 -8.82
C ILE A 8 -0.90 -3.39 -8.67
N LEU A 9 -0.16 -2.36 -9.08
CA LEU A 9 1.30 -2.34 -9.04
C LEU A 9 1.87 -2.37 -7.62
N MET A 10 1.11 -1.98 -6.60
CA MET A 10 1.51 -2.14 -5.20
C MET A 10 1.78 -3.60 -4.82
N TYR A 11 1.14 -4.57 -5.47
CA TYR A 11 1.39 -6.00 -5.26
C TYR A 11 2.64 -6.53 -5.96
N ALA A 12 3.32 -5.72 -6.78
CA ALA A 12 4.56 -6.14 -7.45
C ALA A 12 5.72 -6.43 -6.49
N MET A 13 5.63 -5.94 -5.25
CA MET A 13 6.62 -6.21 -4.20
C MET A 13 6.26 -7.37 -3.27
N VAL A 14 5.21 -8.13 -3.55
CA VAL A 14 4.86 -9.32 -2.75
C VAL A 14 5.77 -10.48 -3.17
N ASP A 15 6.26 -11.29 -2.22
CA ASP A 15 7.16 -12.42 -2.50
C ASP A 15 6.45 -13.51 -3.33
N THR A 16 5.21 -13.84 -2.96
CA THR A 16 4.40 -14.84 -3.67
C THR A 16 3.05 -14.27 -4.11
N VAL A 17 2.58 -14.67 -5.29
CA VAL A 17 1.28 -14.18 -5.81
C VAL A 17 0.10 -14.55 -4.90
N PHE A 18 0.23 -15.60 -4.09
CA PHE A 18 -0.80 -16.04 -3.15
C PHE A 18 -0.94 -15.14 -1.91
N ASP A 19 0.08 -14.34 -1.61
CA ASP A 19 0.04 -13.37 -0.50
C ASP A 19 -0.62 -12.04 -0.92
N ALA A 20 -1.02 -11.90 -2.18
CA ALA A 20 -1.62 -10.68 -2.72
C ALA A 20 -3.12 -10.58 -2.38
N TYR A 21 -3.42 -10.18 -1.14
CA TYR A 21 -4.80 -9.95 -0.69
C TYR A 21 -5.29 -8.51 -0.93
N PRO A 22 -6.39 -8.31 -1.70
CA PRO A 22 -7.05 -7.02 -1.80
C PRO A 22 -7.50 -6.49 -0.43
N ASN A 23 -7.16 -5.24 -0.12
CA ASN A 23 -7.43 -4.65 1.19
C ASN A 23 -7.62 -3.13 1.14
N LEU A 24 -8.32 -2.59 2.14
CA LEU A 24 -8.64 -1.17 2.25
C LEU A 24 -7.41 -0.30 2.50
N ASN A 25 -6.44 -0.77 3.28
CA ASN A 25 -5.23 0.00 3.57
C ASN A 25 -4.43 0.30 2.29
N GLN A 26 -4.30 -0.64 1.37
CA GLN A 26 -3.70 -0.39 0.07
C GLN A 26 -4.53 0.58 -0.79
N ALA A 27 -5.86 0.52 -0.73
CA ALA A 27 -6.70 1.47 -1.44
C ALA A 27 -6.51 2.90 -0.90
N TYR A 28 -6.42 3.07 0.43
CA TYR A 28 -6.11 4.35 1.05
C TYR A 28 -4.74 4.87 0.64
N MET A 29 -3.71 4.01 0.64
CA MET A 29 -2.37 4.38 0.19
C MET A 29 -2.35 4.80 -1.28
N ALA A 30 -3.01 4.04 -2.17
CA ALA A 30 -3.11 4.40 -3.58
C ALA A 30 -3.75 5.79 -3.76
N ALA A 31 -4.76 6.13 -2.95
CA ALA A 31 -5.41 7.45 -3.00
C ALA A 31 -4.51 8.57 -2.49
N VAL A 32 -3.80 8.34 -1.38
CA VAL A 32 -2.83 9.28 -0.79
C VAL A 32 -1.67 9.55 -1.75
N MET A 33 -1.28 8.59 -2.59
CA MET A 33 -0.25 8.80 -3.62
C MET A 33 -0.80 9.47 -4.88
N ALA A 34 -1.99 9.09 -5.33
CA ALA A 34 -2.59 9.62 -6.57
C ALA A 34 -3.02 11.09 -6.43
N ALA A 35 -3.61 11.48 -5.30
CA ALA A 35 -4.10 12.85 -5.09
C ALA A 35 -3.01 13.95 -5.23
N PRO A 36 -1.85 13.86 -4.55
CA PRO A 36 -0.80 14.87 -4.72
C PRO A 36 -0.17 14.83 -6.11
N MET A 37 -0.11 13.66 -6.78
CA MET A 37 0.38 13.56 -8.15
C MET A 37 -0.45 14.41 -9.12
N VAL A 38 -1.79 14.32 -9.02
CA VAL A 38 -2.70 15.15 -9.82
C VAL A 38 -2.52 16.64 -9.49
N MET A 39 -2.34 17.00 -8.22
CA MET A 39 -2.09 18.40 -7.83
C MET A 39 -0.77 18.93 -8.41
N ILE A 40 0.28 18.12 -8.41
CA ILE A 40 1.59 18.46 -9.00
C ILE A 40 1.46 18.61 -10.52
N GLU A 41 0.73 17.72 -11.18
CA GLU A 41 0.47 17.78 -12.63
C GLU A 41 -0.26 19.07 -13.02
N LEU A 42 -1.32 19.43 -12.29
CA LEU A 42 -2.05 20.69 -12.51
C LEU A 42 -1.18 21.94 -12.30
N LEU A 43 -0.19 21.88 -11.40
CA LEU A 43 0.72 22.98 -11.10
C LEU A 43 1.82 23.09 -12.18
N LEU A 44 2.45 21.97 -12.55
CA LEU A 44 3.59 21.96 -13.48
C LEU A 44 3.17 22.02 -14.95
N MET A 45 2.07 21.35 -15.31
CA MET A 45 1.54 21.32 -16.69
C MET A 45 0.40 22.32 -16.90
N ARG A 46 0.43 23.43 -16.15
CA ARG A 46 -0.60 24.48 -16.19
C ARG A 46 -0.97 24.98 -17.61
N PRO A 47 -0.04 25.12 -18.58
CA PRO A 47 -0.39 25.56 -19.94
C PRO A 47 -1.25 24.55 -20.71
N MET A 48 -1.21 23.26 -20.36
CA MET A 48 -1.94 22.18 -21.03
C MET A 48 -3.43 22.12 -20.61
N TYR A 49 -3.77 22.69 -19.45
CA TYR A 49 -5.12 22.67 -18.89
C TYR A 49 -5.75 24.08 -18.92
N PRO A 50 -6.40 24.49 -20.02
CA PRO A 50 -6.86 25.87 -20.20
C PRO A 50 -8.01 26.29 -19.26
N ASN A 51 -8.83 25.35 -18.77
CA ASN A 51 -9.98 25.66 -17.93
C ASN A 51 -9.57 25.83 -16.45
N ARG A 52 -9.35 27.09 -16.04
CA ARG A 52 -8.91 27.43 -14.68
C ARG A 52 -9.90 27.04 -13.59
N ILE A 53 -11.21 27.08 -13.87
CA ILE A 53 -12.24 26.72 -12.89
C ILE A 53 -12.23 25.21 -12.67
N ALA A 54 -12.23 24.42 -13.74
CA ALA A 54 -12.14 22.97 -13.64
C ALA A 54 -10.87 22.53 -12.89
N ASN A 55 -9.72 23.12 -13.20
CA ASN A 55 -8.47 22.80 -12.51
C ASN A 55 -8.52 23.15 -11.02
N ALA A 56 -9.11 24.29 -10.65
CA ALA A 56 -9.28 24.68 -9.25
C ALA A 56 -10.19 23.69 -8.51
N VAL A 57 -11.31 23.29 -9.12
CA VAL A 57 -12.22 22.29 -8.56
C VAL A 57 -11.52 20.95 -8.37
N ILE A 58 -10.78 20.46 -9.38
CA ILE A 58 -10.01 19.22 -9.28
C ILE A 58 -8.97 19.33 -8.15
N GLY A 59 -8.24 20.45 -8.07
CA GLY A 59 -7.26 20.68 -7.01
C GLY A 59 -7.88 20.64 -5.61
N VAL A 60 -9.04 21.28 -5.41
CA VAL A 60 -9.76 21.24 -4.12
C VAL A 60 -10.25 19.83 -3.80
N VAL A 61 -10.83 19.12 -4.77
CA VAL A 61 -11.28 17.73 -4.59
C VAL A 61 -10.10 16.83 -4.22
N CYS A 62 -8.96 16.94 -4.90
CA CYS A 62 -7.75 16.19 -4.57
C CYS A 62 -7.21 16.53 -3.18
N ALA A 63 -7.22 17.81 -2.77
CA ALA A 63 -6.79 18.21 -1.44
C ALA A 63 -7.69 17.64 -0.33
N VAL A 64 -9.01 17.68 -0.53
CA VAL A 64 -9.99 17.08 0.40
C VAL A 64 -9.84 15.56 0.44
N ALA A 65 -9.69 14.92 -0.72
CA ALA A 65 -9.46 13.48 -0.81
C ALA A 65 -8.16 13.08 -0.10
N LEU A 66 -7.06 13.81 -0.32
CA LEU A 66 -5.79 13.58 0.35
C LEU A 66 -5.94 13.66 1.87
N ALA A 67 -6.56 14.73 2.39
CA ALA A 67 -6.80 14.86 3.83
C ALA A 67 -7.68 13.74 4.38
N GLY A 68 -8.77 13.39 3.67
CA GLY A 68 -9.69 12.33 4.07
C GLY A 68 -9.06 10.94 4.09
N PHE A 69 -8.34 10.57 3.04
CA PHE A 69 -7.66 9.27 2.96
C PHE A 69 -6.44 9.19 3.87
N LEU A 70 -5.71 10.30 4.06
CA LEU A 70 -4.63 10.38 5.03
C LEU A 70 -5.18 10.22 6.47
N TYR A 71 -6.31 10.83 6.77
CA TYR A 71 -7.00 10.59 8.04
C TYR A 71 -7.45 9.13 8.16
N ALA A 72 -8.10 8.57 7.14
CA ALA A 72 -8.61 7.20 7.16
C ALA A 72 -7.50 6.17 7.39
N ILE A 73 -6.36 6.32 6.72
CA ILE A 73 -5.21 5.43 6.95
C ILE A 73 -4.57 5.64 8.32
N ARG A 74 -4.45 6.88 8.81
CA ARG A 74 -3.85 7.13 10.14
C ARG A 74 -4.75 6.65 11.29
N SER A 75 -6.06 6.74 11.12
CA SER A 75 -7.06 6.30 12.09
C SER A 75 -7.45 4.83 11.93
N GLN A 76 -6.93 4.13 10.91
CA GLN A 76 -7.34 2.77 10.54
C GLN A 76 -8.88 2.64 10.40
N THR A 77 -9.51 3.67 9.82
CA THR A 77 -10.98 3.70 9.63
C THR A 77 -11.42 2.53 8.76
N GLY A 78 -12.41 1.75 9.23
CA GLY A 78 -12.94 0.60 8.50
C GLY A 78 -12.01 -0.63 8.46
N ILE A 79 -10.89 -0.60 9.19
CA ILE A 79 -9.95 -1.73 9.28
C ILE A 79 -10.31 -2.60 10.48
N GLY A 80 -11.21 -3.57 10.26
CA GLY A 80 -11.47 -4.65 11.23
C GLY A 80 -10.52 -5.85 11.05
N ASN A 81 -10.74 -6.92 11.83
CA ASN A 81 -9.88 -8.12 11.84
C ASN A 81 -9.51 -8.63 10.44
N MET A 82 -10.51 -8.80 9.57
CA MET A 82 -10.28 -9.34 8.22
C MET A 82 -9.42 -8.39 7.37
N GLN A 83 -9.67 -7.09 7.44
CA GLN A 83 -8.91 -6.09 6.67
C GLN A 83 -7.49 -5.94 7.20
N PHE A 84 -7.31 -6.04 8.52
CA PHE A 84 -6.00 -6.08 9.15
C PHE A 84 -5.18 -7.24 8.59
N LEU A 85 -5.70 -8.48 8.68
CA LEU A 85 -5.01 -9.68 8.19
C LEU A 85 -4.69 -9.59 6.68
N LYS A 86 -5.67 -9.20 5.86
CA LYS A 86 -5.50 -9.02 4.41
C LYS A 86 -4.50 -7.93 4.04
N SER A 87 -4.31 -6.91 4.88
CA SER A 87 -3.31 -5.85 4.66
C SER A 87 -1.91 -6.23 5.14
N MET A 88 -1.82 -7.02 6.21
CA MET A 88 -0.54 -7.40 6.80
C MET A 88 0.15 -8.50 6.00
N ILE A 89 -0.57 -9.49 5.48
CA ILE A 89 0.04 -10.57 4.67
C ILE A 89 0.92 -10.02 3.51
N PRO A 90 0.43 -9.14 2.61
CA PRO A 90 1.27 -8.60 1.54
C PRO A 90 2.40 -7.69 2.08
N HIS A 91 2.19 -6.99 3.21
CA HIS A 91 3.24 -6.18 3.84
C HIS A 91 4.41 -7.05 4.35
N HIS A 92 4.10 -8.12 5.08
CA HIS A 92 5.08 -9.09 5.56
C HIS A 92 5.78 -9.81 4.39
N SER A 93 5.02 -10.19 3.37
CA SER A 93 5.55 -10.84 2.16
C SER A 93 6.55 -9.92 1.43
N GLY A 94 6.29 -8.62 1.36
CA GLY A 94 7.26 -7.68 0.78
C GLY A 94 8.54 -7.52 1.60
N ALA A 95 8.47 -7.57 2.93
CA ALA A 95 9.66 -7.57 3.77
C ALA A 95 10.52 -8.83 3.54
N VAL A 96 9.89 -10.00 3.35
CA VAL A 96 10.56 -11.26 2.99
C VAL A 96 11.28 -11.11 1.64
N LEU A 97 10.57 -10.64 0.60
CA LEU A 97 11.16 -10.41 -0.73
C LEU A 97 12.40 -9.52 -0.63
N MET A 98 12.33 -8.39 0.08
CA MET A 98 13.45 -7.47 0.22
C MET A 98 14.65 -8.13 0.91
N CYS A 99 14.42 -8.89 1.97
CA CYS A 99 15.49 -9.61 2.69
C CYS A 99 16.14 -10.70 1.83
N GLU A 100 15.37 -11.42 1.01
CA GLU A 100 15.87 -12.50 0.16
C GLU A 100 16.63 -11.99 -1.08
N ARG A 101 16.25 -10.83 -1.61
CA ARG A 101 16.82 -10.30 -2.86
C ARG A 101 17.94 -9.29 -2.64
N ALA A 102 18.01 -8.64 -1.48
CA ALA A 102 19.04 -7.66 -1.18
C ALA A 102 20.44 -8.29 -1.13
N ARG A 103 21.43 -7.65 -1.76
CA ARG A 103 22.84 -8.05 -1.72
C ARG A 103 23.54 -7.43 -0.52
N LEU A 104 23.23 -7.96 0.66
CA LEU A 104 23.75 -7.46 1.93
C LEU A 104 25.18 -7.97 2.19
N THR A 105 26.06 -7.08 2.64
CA THR A 105 27.46 -7.41 2.92
C THR A 105 27.77 -7.49 4.41
N ASP A 106 27.10 -6.67 5.21
CA ASP A 106 27.24 -6.63 6.67
C ASP A 106 26.59 -7.86 7.35
N ASP A 107 27.33 -8.49 8.25
CA ASP A 107 26.90 -9.75 8.89
C ASP A 107 25.83 -9.56 9.97
N GLU A 108 25.78 -8.40 10.63
CA GLU A 108 24.71 -8.07 11.57
C GLU A 108 23.40 -7.89 10.82
N ILE A 109 23.43 -7.17 9.69
CA ILE A 109 22.25 -6.95 8.84
C ILE A 109 21.77 -8.28 8.23
N LYS A 110 22.66 -9.18 7.80
CA LYS A 110 22.26 -10.50 7.30
C LYS A 110 21.54 -11.33 8.37
N ARG A 111 22.03 -11.32 9.61
CA ARG A 111 21.37 -12.02 10.74
C ARG A 111 20.01 -11.42 11.06
N LEU A 112 19.89 -10.09 11.00
CA LEU A 112 18.62 -9.40 11.12
C LEU A 112 17.65 -9.85 10.01
N CYS A 113 18.08 -9.87 8.76
CA CYS A 113 17.26 -10.32 7.63
C CYS A 113 16.82 -11.78 7.75
N ALA A 114 17.70 -12.69 8.20
CA ALA A 114 17.32 -14.07 8.46
C ALA A 114 16.20 -14.17 9.52
N SER A 115 16.32 -13.39 10.59
CA SER A 115 15.31 -13.33 11.66
C SER A 115 13.98 -12.73 11.17
N ILE A 116 14.04 -11.69 10.33
CA ILE A 116 12.86 -11.10 9.69
C ILE A 116 12.17 -12.16 8.83
N ILE A 117 12.89 -12.87 7.95
CA ILE A 117 12.29 -13.88 7.07
C ILE A 117 11.56 -14.96 7.87
N GLU A 118 12.21 -15.52 8.90
CA GLU A 118 11.62 -16.56 9.74
C GLU A 118 10.36 -16.08 10.46
N GLY A 119 10.42 -14.89 11.08
CA GLY A 119 9.27 -14.28 11.77
C GLY A 119 8.12 -14.00 10.81
N GLN A 120 8.38 -13.28 9.71
CA GLN A 120 7.34 -12.87 8.77
C GLN A 120 6.67 -14.07 8.10
N ARG A 121 7.40 -15.13 7.73
CA ARG A 121 6.80 -16.35 7.13
C ARG A 121 5.89 -17.09 8.13
N THR A 122 6.29 -17.12 9.40
CA THR A 122 5.48 -17.70 10.48
C THR A 122 4.20 -16.90 10.68
N GLU A 123 4.29 -15.57 10.74
CA GLU A 123 3.14 -14.68 10.90
C GLU A 123 2.18 -14.75 9.69
N ILE A 124 2.69 -14.81 8.46
CA ILE A 124 1.87 -15.04 7.26
C ILE A 124 1.05 -16.34 7.38
N THR A 125 1.68 -17.43 7.84
CA THR A 125 1.01 -18.72 8.03
C THR A 125 -0.11 -18.61 9.07
N GLN A 126 0.17 -17.96 10.20
CA GLN A 126 -0.83 -17.73 11.26
C GLN A 126 -2.00 -16.88 10.76
N MET A 127 -1.73 -15.78 10.04
CA MET A 127 -2.76 -14.90 9.50
C MET A 127 -3.64 -15.60 8.47
N ASN A 128 -3.06 -16.41 7.58
CA ASN A 128 -3.84 -17.22 6.63
C ASN A 128 -4.77 -18.22 7.36
N ALA A 129 -4.29 -18.84 8.44
CA ALA A 129 -5.13 -19.73 9.26
C ALA A 129 -6.28 -18.96 9.95
N LEU A 130 -6.02 -17.74 10.42
CA LEU A 130 -7.04 -16.87 11.03
C LEU A 130 -8.09 -16.43 10.00
N ILE A 131 -7.69 -16.07 8.78
CA ILE A 131 -8.63 -15.76 7.69
C ILE A 131 -9.54 -16.96 7.44
N LYS A 132 -8.97 -18.15 7.25
CA LYS A 132 -9.74 -19.38 7.02
C LYS A 132 -10.75 -19.66 8.14
N ARG A 133 -10.37 -19.41 9.40
CA ARG A 133 -11.27 -19.57 10.56
C ARG A 133 -12.42 -18.54 10.55
N LEU A 134 -12.16 -17.31 10.10
CA LEU A 134 -13.16 -16.23 10.08
C LEU A 134 -14.13 -16.31 8.89
N GLU A 135 -13.79 -17.09 7.86
CA GLU A 135 -14.64 -17.34 6.68
C GLU A 135 -15.58 -18.55 6.84
N GLN A 136 -15.40 -19.34 7.91
CA GLN A 136 -16.28 -20.44 8.30
C GLN A 136 -17.46 -19.94 9.13
#